data_AF-A0A964UZ67-F1
#
_entry.id   AF-A0A964UZ67-F1
#
_cell.length_a   1.000
_cell.length_b   1.000
_cell.length_c   1.000
_cell.angle_alpha   90.00
_cell.angle_beta   90.00
_cell.angle_gamma   90.00
#
_symmetry.space_group_name_H-M   'P 1'
#
loop_
_entity.id
_entity.type
_entity.pdbx_description
1 polymer ?
#
loop_
_entity_poly.entity_id
_entity_poly.type
_entity_poly.pdbx_seq_one_letter_code
_entity_poly.pdbx_strand_id
1 'polypeptide(L)' 'MKAEEVIIHENANITGNIMADNNIEVGGQITGDLSSDRIHLNNTAKVKGKLFHKNLGVDEGAQLEITSSTRKKITNNNKE' A
#
# COMPACT_ATOMS: atom_id res chain seq x y z
N MET A 1 15.88 -3.75 0.04
CA MET A 1 15.27 -4.08 1.34
C MET A 1 13.88 -4.61 1.07
N LYS A 2 13.54 -5.76 1.64
CA LYS A 2 12.22 -6.38 1.54
C LYS A 2 11.83 -6.74 2.98
N ALA A 3 10.67 -6.29 3.42
CA ALA A 3 10.18 -6.53 4.77
C ALA A 3 8.90 -7.36 4.71
N GLU A 4 8.60 -8.09 5.78
CA GLU A 4 7.30 -8.77 5.93
C GLU A 4 6.18 -7.72 6.03
N GLU A 5 6.42 -6.70 6.83
CA GLU A 5 5.50 -5.63 7.17
C GLU A 5 6.23 -4.28 7.25
N VAL A 6 5.56 -3.22 6.81
CA VAL A 6 6.05 -1.84 6.90
C VAL A 6 4.95 -0.95 7.47
N ILE A 7 5.29 -0.19 8.52
CA ILE A 7 4.39 0.78 9.15
C ILE A 7 5.06 2.15 9.08
N ILE A 8 4.33 3.12 8.56
CA ILE A 8 4.80 4.50 8.36
C ILE A 8 3.91 5.42 9.16
N HIS A 9 4.44 6.03 10.21
CA HIS A 9 3.69 6.93 11.09
C HIS A 9 3.44 8.31 10.46
N GLU A 10 2.51 9.07 11.04
CA GLU A 10 1.99 10.35 10.54
C GLU A 10 3.04 11.43 10.22
N ASN A 11 4.15 11.46 10.96
CA ASN A 11 5.23 12.46 10.79
C ASN A 11 6.32 12.01 9.82
N ALA A 12 6.21 10.80 9.26
CA ALA A 12 7.20 10.28 8.34
C ALA A 12 7.04 10.89 6.95
N ASN A 13 8.17 11.24 6.33
CA ASN A 13 8.25 11.69 4.95
C ASN A 13 9.20 10.74 4.22
N ILE A 14 8.66 9.95 3.29
CA ILE A 14 9.44 8.96 2.55
C ILE A 14 9.35 9.26 1.06
N THR A 15 10.52 9.33 0.44
CA THR A 15 10.66 9.42 -1.01
C THR A 15 11.39 8.19 -1.50
N GLY A 16 10.74 7.42 -2.37
CA GLY A 16 11.27 6.17 -2.90
C GLY A 16 10.28 5.02 -2.84
N ASN A 17 10.71 3.86 -3.31
CA ASN A 17 9.85 2.70 -3.48
C ASN A 17 9.86 1.82 -2.24
N ILE A 18 8.68 1.38 -1.81
CA ILE A 18 8.50 0.52 -0.63
C ILE A 18 7.92 -0.81 -1.08
N MET A 19 8.58 -1.90 -0.68
CA MET A 19 8.14 -3.26 -0.93
C MET A 19 8.01 -4.01 0.38
N ALA A 20 6.82 -4.53 0.64
CA ALA A 20 6.55 -5.44 1.75
C ALA A 20 5.78 -6.66 1.25
N ASP A 21 6.00 -7.83 1.86
CA ASP A 21 5.34 -9.05 1.42
C ASP A 21 3.86 -9.10 1.81
N ASN A 22 3.54 -8.79 3.07
CA ASN A 22 2.19 -8.96 3.60
C ASN A 22 1.42 -7.64 3.75
N ASN A 23 2.01 -6.66 4.44
CA ASN A 23 1.29 -5.46 4.85
C ASN A 23 2.12 -4.17 4.71
N ILE A 24 1.49 -3.11 4.22
CA ILE A 24 1.97 -1.72 4.32
C ILE A 24 0.87 -0.87 4.95
N GLU A 25 1.18 -0.24 6.08
CA GLU A 25 0.32 0.76 6.71
C GLU A 25 0.95 2.15 6.59
N VAL A 26 0.18 3.10 6.06
CA VAL A 26 0.66 4.47 5.80
C VAL A 26 -0.20 5.47 6.57
N GLY A 27 0.43 6.23 7.46
CA GLY A 27 -0.14 7.45 8.05
C GLY A 27 0.59 8.72 7.63
N GLY A 28 1.79 8.62 7.06
CA GLY A 28 2.64 9.77 6.71
C GLY A 28 2.56 10.19 5.23
N GLN A 29 3.58 10.94 4.80
CA GLN A 29 3.77 11.37 3.41
C GLN A 29 4.66 10.39 2.64
N ILE A 30 4.16 9.92 1.50
CA ILE A 30 4.84 9.01 0.59
C ILE A 30 4.86 9.61 -0.81
N THR A 31 6.06 9.71 -1.38
CA THR A 31 6.27 9.97 -2.80
C THR A 31 7.08 8.83 -3.41
N GLY A 32 6.41 7.93 -4.12
CA GLY A 32 7.03 6.76 -4.74
C GLY A 32 6.06 5.59 -4.89
N ASP A 33 6.59 4.47 -5.37
CA ASP A 33 5.77 3.29 -5.64
C ASP A 33 5.70 2.35 -4.43
N LEU A 34 4.50 1.85 -4.15
CA LEU A 34 4.21 0.95 -3.04
C LEU A 34 3.76 -0.41 -3.59
N SER A 35 4.33 -1.50 -3.08
CA SER A 35 3.95 -2.86 -3.47
C SER A 35 3.83 -3.77 -2.26
N SER A 36 2.64 -4.30 -2.02
CA SER A 36 2.38 -5.32 -1.00
C SER A 36 1.05 -6.03 -1.22
N ASP A 37 0.81 -7.16 -0.56
CA ASP A 37 -0.48 -7.85 -0.66
C ASP A 37 -1.63 -7.01 -0.07
N ARG A 38 -1.39 -6.34 1.05
CA ARG A 38 -2.33 -5.40 1.66
C ARG A 38 -1.67 -4.03 1.81
N ILE A 39 -2.41 -2.99 1.45
CA ILE A 39 -2.01 -1.62 1.71
C ILE A 39 -3.16 -0.92 2.41
N HIS A 40 -2.89 -0.33 3.58
CA HIS A 40 -3.86 0.43 4.36
C HIS A 40 -3.38 1.88 4.50
N LEU A 41 -4.24 2.82 4.11
CA LEU A 41 -3.97 4.24 4.19
C LEU A 41 -4.83 4.84 5.31
N ASN A 42 -4.17 5.30 6.37
CA ASN A 42 -4.81 5.94 7.51
C ASN A 42 -5.32 7.35 7.15
N ASN A 43 -6.13 7.92 8.03
CA ASN A 43 -6.78 9.23 7.85
C ASN A 43 -5.82 10.41 7.56
N THR A 44 -4.55 10.34 7.99
CA THR A 44 -3.54 11.38 7.74
C THR A 44 -2.65 11.11 6.53
N ALA A 45 -2.82 9.95 5.88
CA ALA A 45 -1.95 9.50 4.81
C ALA A 45 -1.99 10.44 3.60
N LYS A 46 -0.81 10.72 3.04
CA LYS A 46 -0.66 11.45 1.78
C LYS A 46 0.23 10.68 0.85
N VAL A 47 -0.35 10.03 -0.15
CA VAL A 47 0.40 9.14 -1.05
C VAL A 47 0.36 9.65 -2.47
N LYS A 48 1.54 9.75 -3.09
CA LYS A 48 1.74 10.06 -4.50
C LYS A 48 2.56 8.97 -5.17
N GLY A 49 2.04 8.37 -6.25
CA GLY A 49 2.76 7.34 -7.01
C GLY A 49 1.89 6.15 -7.42
N LYS A 50 2.51 4.99 -7.64
CA LYS A 50 1.78 3.78 -8.04
C LYS A 50 1.65 2.81 -6.87
N LEU A 51 0.47 2.25 -6.70
CA LEU A 51 0.23 1.19 -5.72
C LEU A 51 -0.08 -0.13 -6.42
N PHE A 52 0.66 -1.16 -6.05
CA PHE A 52 0.42 -2.54 -6.47
C PHE A 52 -0.03 -3.35 -5.26
N HIS A 53 -1.29 -3.77 -5.25
CA HIS A 53 -1.86 -4.50 -4.12
C HIS A 53 -2.84 -5.59 -4.52
N LYS A 54 -3.17 -6.47 -3.58
CA LYS A 54 -4.34 -7.36 -3.70
C LYS A 54 -5.55 -6.76 -2.96
N ASN A 55 -5.30 -6.09 -1.84
CA ASN A 55 -6.30 -5.38 -1.06
C ASN A 55 -5.81 -3.98 -0.72
N LEU A 56 -6.70 -3.00 -0.87
CA LEU A 56 -6.47 -1.62 -0.49
C LEU A 56 -7.55 -1.19 0.50
N GLY A 57 -7.13 -0.76 1.68
CA GLY A 57 -7.94 -0.06 2.68
C GLY A 57 -7.60 1.42 2.67
N VAL A 58 -8.61 2.28 2.74
CA VAL A 58 -8.45 3.73 2.79
C VAL A 58 -9.42 4.28 3.81
N ASP A 59 -8.88 4.92 4.84
CA ASP A 59 -9.67 5.58 5.87
C ASP A 59 -10.07 7.00 5.44
N GLU A 60 -11.13 7.51 6.05
CA GLU A 60 -11.63 8.86 5.79
C GLU A 60 -10.54 9.91 6.13
N GLY A 61 -10.29 10.84 5.19
CA GLY A 61 -9.29 11.89 5.34
C GLY A 61 -7.97 11.64 4.59
N ALA A 62 -7.71 10.40 4.16
CA ALA A 62 -6.53 10.08 3.37
C ALA A 62 -6.54 10.85 2.03
N GLN A 63 -5.38 11.40 1.65
CA GLN A 63 -5.19 12.12 0.38
C GLN A 63 -4.38 11.25 -0.59
N LEU A 64 -4.96 10.96 -1.75
CA LEU A 64 -4.39 10.02 -2.71
C LEU A 64 -4.25 10.68 -4.09
N GLU A 65 -3.02 10.76 -4.59
CA GLU A 65 -2.72 11.12 -5.98
C GLU A 65 -1.98 9.94 -6.62
N ILE A 66 -2.73 8.87 -6.89
CA ILE A 66 -2.16 7.55 -7.15
C ILE A 66 -2.70 6.87 -8.39
N THR A 67 -1.91 5.96 -8.96
CA THR A 67 -2.40 4.94 -9.88
C THR A 67 -2.42 3.59 -9.15
N SER A 68 -3.60 3.03 -8.93
CA SER A 68 -3.77 1.77 -8.22
C SER A 68 -3.97 0.60 -9.19
N SER A 69 -3.20 -0.47 -9.02
CA SER A 69 -3.32 -1.71 -9.78
C SER A 69 -3.57 -2.90 -8.85
N THR A 70 -4.81 -3.39 -8.84
CA THR A 70 -5.19 -4.56 -8.05
C THR A 70 -4.82 -5.85 -8.78
N ARG A 71 -4.00 -6.70 -8.16
CA ARG A 71 -3.68 -8.04 -8.68
C ARG A 71 -4.85 -8.98 -8.40
N LYS A 72 -5.45 -9.52 -9.46
CA LYS A 72 -6.48 -10.56 -9.35
C LYS A 72 -5.85 -11.79 -8.66
N LYS A 73 -6.35 -12.18 -7.48
CA LYS A 73 -6.02 -13.49 -6.91
C LYS A 73 -6.62 -14.52 -7.87
N ILE A 74 -5.78 -15.21 -8.65
CA ILE A 74 -6.21 -16.35 -9.45
C ILE A 74 -6.52 -17.46 -8.46
N THR A 75 -7.78 -17.56 -8.06
CA THR A 75 -8.29 -18.71 -7.31
C THR A 75 -8.49 -19.83 -8.31
N ASN A 76 -7.50 -20.71 -8.47
CA ASN A 76 -7.70 -21.99 -9.14
C ASN A 76 -8.54 -22.89 -8.21
N ASN A 77 -9.86 -22.79 -8.35
CA ASN A 77 -10.76 -23.80 -7.82
C ASN A 77 -10.77 -24.99 -8.77
N ASN A 78 -9.71 -25.81 -8.74
CA ASN A 78 -9.82 -27.18 -9.25
C ASN A 78 -10.37 -28.01 -8.09
N LYS A 79 -11.70 -28.12 -8.03
CA LYS A 79 -12.35 -29.23 -7.34
C LYS A 79 -12.93 -30.15 -8.42
N GLU A 80 -12.53 -31.41 -8.29
CA GLU A 80 -12.98 -32.63 -8.99
C GLU A 80 -12.33 -32.91 -10.37
#